data_AF-A0A928RLR8-F1
#
_entry.id   AF-A0A928RLR8-F1
#
_cell.length_a   1.000
_cell.length_b   1.000
_cell.length_c   1.000
_cell.angle_alpha   90.00
_cell.angle_beta   90.00
_cell.angle_gamma   90.00
#
_symmetry.space_group_name_H-M   'P 1'
#
loop_
_entity.id
_entity.type
_entity.pdbx_description
1 polymer ?
#
loop_
_entity_poly.entity_id
_entity_poly.type
_entity_poly.pdbx_seq_one_letter_code
_entity_poly.pdbx_strand_id
1 'polypeptide(L)'
;MNKTTRGLVEYALAQLGKPYWYGTYGQIGTEELYEAKKKQYPNYYKATDFSQQFGQRVHDCSGLIDGYLMSDTPVSIPVYKKEYDYSANGLQKACIEKGDISTIPDDPGVCVFYNGHVGVYIGDGFVIEARGHKYGVEMHKISVRPWKTWGYHPLITKQASTQDDAQTVKMIKIDMPVLKKGMKNIGSIITLQRLLISLGYKGKNNQILELDGSFGGNTDYALRNFQQNKGLVVDGSVGKATWSALLSE
;
A
#
# COMPACT_ATOMS: atom_id res chain seq x y z
N MET A 1 -12.17 14.16 -11.87
CA MET A 1 -12.74 13.87 -10.54
C MET A 1 -11.91 14.58 -9.48
N ASN A 2 -12.53 15.13 -8.44
CA ASN A 2 -11.80 15.71 -7.32
C ASN A 2 -10.99 14.62 -6.62
N LYS A 3 -9.72 14.90 -6.33
CA LYS A 3 -8.83 13.98 -5.62
C LYS A 3 -9.09 14.12 -4.12
N THR A 4 -9.33 13.00 -3.43
CA THR A 4 -9.68 12.97 -2.01
C THR A 4 -8.73 12.07 -1.23
N THR A 5 -8.63 12.29 0.09
CA THR A 5 -7.82 11.45 0.97
C THR A 5 -8.27 9.98 0.93
N ARG A 6 -9.59 9.74 0.90
CA ARG A 6 -10.16 8.42 0.67
C ARG A 6 -9.72 7.79 -0.66
N GLY A 7 -9.77 8.55 -1.75
CA GLY A 7 -9.38 8.05 -3.07
C GLY A 7 -7.88 7.72 -3.15
N LEU A 8 -7.03 8.46 -2.42
CA LEU A 8 -5.61 8.13 -2.30
C LEU A 8 -5.40 6.78 -1.60
N VAL A 9 -6.16 6.52 -0.52
CA VAL A 9 -6.12 5.22 0.18
C VAL A 9 -6.55 4.09 -0.76
N GLU A 10 -7.68 4.25 -1.45
CA GLU A 10 -8.19 3.26 -2.43
C GLU A 10 -7.17 2.99 -3.54
N TYR A 11 -6.51 4.04 -4.04
CA TYR A 11 -5.45 3.91 -5.03
C TYR A 11 -4.25 3.13 -4.48
N ALA A 12 -3.72 3.50 -3.32
CA ALA A 12 -2.55 2.89 -2.72
C ALA A 12 -2.78 1.39 -2.43
N LEU A 13 -3.98 1.04 -1.95
CA LEU A 13 -4.40 -0.34 -1.74
C LEU A 13 -4.43 -1.16 -3.04
N ALA A 14 -4.94 -0.58 -4.13
CA ALA A 14 -4.93 -1.22 -5.45
C ALA A 14 -3.51 -1.45 -6.00
N GLN A 15 -2.51 -0.73 -5.48
CA GLN A 15 -1.11 -0.91 -5.86
C GLN A 15 -0.35 -1.90 -4.98
N LEU A 16 -0.96 -2.51 -3.97
CA LEU A 16 -0.24 -3.45 -3.10
C LEU A 16 0.43 -4.59 -3.89
N GLY A 17 1.72 -4.81 -3.58
CA GLY A 17 2.61 -5.80 -4.20
C GLY A 17 3.04 -5.47 -5.61
N LYS A 18 2.70 -4.29 -6.11
CA LYS A 18 3.27 -3.81 -7.37
C LYS A 18 4.76 -3.48 -7.17
N PRO A 19 5.62 -3.74 -8.17
CA PRO A 19 7.05 -3.52 -8.03
C PRO A 19 7.43 -2.05 -7.80
N TYR A 20 8.63 -1.86 -7.22
CA TYR A 20 9.21 -0.54 -7.02
C TYR A 20 10.26 -0.25 -8.09
N TRP A 21 10.12 0.85 -8.84
CA TRP A 21 11.10 1.33 -9.80
C TRP A 21 11.38 2.81 -9.53
N TYR A 22 12.65 3.17 -9.33
CA TYR A 22 13.00 4.55 -8.97
C TYR A 22 12.65 5.53 -10.11
N GLY A 23 11.91 6.59 -9.81
CA GLY A 23 11.50 7.60 -10.77
C GLY A 23 10.28 7.22 -11.61
N THR A 24 9.41 6.32 -11.14
CA THR A 24 8.16 5.93 -11.82
C THR A 24 6.94 6.18 -10.95
N TYR A 25 5.78 6.41 -11.57
CA TYR A 25 4.56 6.88 -10.90
C TYR A 25 3.32 6.00 -11.24
N GLY A 26 3.55 4.71 -11.44
CA GLY A 26 2.51 3.74 -11.79
C GLY A 26 2.37 3.47 -13.29
N GLN A 27 3.41 3.79 -14.07
CA GLN A 27 3.54 3.36 -15.46
C GLN A 27 3.59 1.81 -15.53
N ILE A 28 3.30 1.24 -16.70
CA ILE A 28 3.57 -0.18 -16.95
C ILE A 28 5.07 -0.35 -17.16
N GLY A 29 5.69 -1.25 -16.40
CA GLY A 29 7.08 -1.65 -16.59
C GLY A 29 7.25 -2.32 -17.95
N THR A 30 8.06 -1.73 -18.82
CA THR A 30 8.46 -2.32 -20.10
C THR A 30 9.98 -2.32 -20.20
N GLU A 31 10.52 -3.02 -21.20
CA GLU A 31 11.95 -2.98 -21.48
C GLU A 31 12.42 -1.56 -21.81
N GLU A 32 11.64 -0.82 -22.61
CA GLU A 32 11.95 0.56 -22.96
C GLU A 32 11.97 1.49 -21.74
N LEU A 33 10.98 1.33 -20.84
CA LEU A 33 10.95 2.12 -19.60
C LEU A 33 12.14 1.76 -18.70
N TYR A 34 12.48 0.47 -18.60
CA TYR A 34 13.61 0.01 -17.79
C TYR A 34 14.93 0.59 -18.31
N GLU A 35 15.21 0.49 -19.60
CA GLU A 35 16.45 1.02 -20.19
C GLU A 35 16.53 2.54 -20.06
N ALA A 36 15.40 3.24 -20.27
CA ALA A 36 15.33 4.68 -20.06
C ALA A 36 15.66 5.08 -18.61
N LYS A 37 15.07 4.39 -17.62
CA LYS A 37 15.28 4.70 -16.20
C LYS A 37 16.64 4.25 -15.69
N LYS A 38 17.17 3.14 -16.19
CA LYS A 38 18.54 2.69 -15.90
C LYS A 38 19.58 3.68 -16.42
N LYS A 39 19.39 4.23 -17.62
CA LYS A 39 20.24 5.31 -18.14
C LYS A 39 20.14 6.57 -17.29
N GLN A 40 18.93 6.93 -16.85
CA GLN A 40 18.69 8.13 -16.04
C GLN A 40 19.22 7.98 -14.60
N TYR A 41 19.09 6.80 -14.00
CA TYR A 41 19.30 6.51 -12.58
C TYR A 41 20.10 5.20 -12.37
N PRO A 42 21.31 5.07 -12.93
CA PRO A 42 22.04 3.79 -12.98
C PRO A 42 22.29 3.17 -11.59
N ASN A 43 22.36 3.99 -10.54
CA ASN A 43 22.56 3.52 -9.18
C ASN A 43 21.37 2.78 -8.57
N TYR A 44 20.16 2.99 -9.09
CA TYR A 44 18.92 2.37 -8.59
C TYR A 44 18.51 1.13 -9.38
N TYR A 45 19.13 0.90 -10.56
CA TYR A 45 18.82 -0.20 -11.47
C TYR A 45 19.98 -1.22 -11.54
N LYS A 46 20.44 -1.66 -10.36
CA LYS A 46 21.55 -2.62 -10.22
C LYS A 46 21.09 -4.09 -10.14
N ALA A 47 19.83 -4.32 -9.77
CA ALA A 47 19.28 -5.68 -9.74
C ALA A 47 19.09 -6.22 -11.17
N THR A 48 19.04 -7.54 -11.30
CA THR A 48 19.04 -8.22 -12.60
C THR A 48 17.70 -8.83 -12.98
N ASP A 49 16.71 -8.74 -12.11
CA ASP A 49 15.40 -9.39 -12.19
C ASP A 49 14.26 -8.44 -12.59
N PHE A 50 14.56 -7.20 -13.00
CA PHE A 50 13.58 -6.23 -13.48
C PHE A 50 12.70 -6.76 -14.62
N SER A 51 13.25 -7.61 -15.50
CA SER A 51 12.49 -8.22 -16.61
C SER A 51 11.32 -9.10 -16.15
N GLN A 52 11.39 -9.69 -14.94
CA GLN A 52 10.29 -10.46 -14.36
C GLN A 52 9.10 -9.56 -13.94
N GLN A 53 9.34 -8.25 -13.86
CA GLN A 53 8.37 -7.25 -13.42
C GLN A 53 7.68 -6.55 -14.62
N PHE A 54 8.08 -6.86 -15.86
CA PHE A 54 7.47 -6.29 -17.05
C PHE A 54 5.98 -6.63 -17.14
N GLY A 55 5.18 -5.69 -17.66
CA GLY A 55 3.73 -5.76 -17.70
C GLY A 55 3.02 -5.40 -16.38
N GLN A 56 3.77 -5.18 -15.28
CA GLN A 56 3.20 -4.73 -14.01
C GLN A 56 3.28 -3.20 -13.87
N ARG A 57 2.40 -2.61 -13.06
CA ARG A 57 2.55 -1.20 -12.66
C ARG A 57 3.77 -1.04 -11.77
N VAL A 58 4.53 0.03 -11.95
CA VAL A 58 5.75 0.27 -11.17
C VAL A 58 5.77 1.68 -10.58
N HIS A 59 6.15 1.79 -9.31
CA HIS A 59 6.09 3.03 -8.52
C HIS A 59 7.39 3.27 -7.78
N ASP A 60 7.78 4.52 -7.57
CA ASP A 60 8.61 4.87 -6.42
C ASP A 60 7.76 5.45 -5.28
N CYS A 61 8.41 5.94 -4.21
CA CYS A 61 7.71 6.36 -3.01
C CYS A 61 6.74 7.52 -3.26
N SER A 62 7.20 8.61 -3.89
CA SER A 62 6.33 9.74 -4.23
C SER A 62 5.47 9.46 -5.45
N GLY A 63 5.97 8.69 -6.40
CA GLY A 63 5.26 8.20 -7.57
C GLY A 63 4.02 7.38 -7.23
N LEU A 64 3.94 6.75 -6.05
CA LEU A 64 2.72 6.12 -5.56
C LEU A 64 1.61 7.16 -5.28
N ILE A 65 1.96 8.35 -4.79
CA ILE A 65 1.03 9.46 -4.55
C ILE A 65 0.75 10.21 -5.85
N ASP A 66 1.78 10.52 -6.61
CA ASP A 66 1.66 11.24 -7.88
C ASP A 66 0.85 10.43 -8.89
N GLY A 67 1.05 9.11 -8.90
CA GLY A 67 0.27 8.16 -9.68
C GLY A 67 -1.22 8.21 -9.37
N TYR A 68 -1.61 8.47 -8.11
CA TYR A 68 -3.02 8.71 -7.78
C TYR A 68 -3.53 9.97 -8.46
N LEU A 69 -2.79 11.08 -8.40
CA LEU A 69 -3.18 12.35 -9.03
C LEU A 69 -3.26 12.24 -10.56
N MET A 70 -2.40 11.42 -11.16
CA MET A 70 -2.25 11.21 -12.60
C MET A 70 -3.19 10.15 -13.20
N SER A 71 -3.88 9.35 -12.38
CA SER A 71 -4.81 8.30 -12.82
C SER A 71 -6.28 8.74 -12.69
N ASP A 72 -7.18 8.31 -13.58
CA ASP A 72 -8.62 8.57 -13.43
C ASP A 72 -9.27 7.61 -12.42
N THR A 73 -8.82 6.35 -12.41
CA THR A 73 -9.26 5.29 -11.49
C THR A 73 -8.05 4.59 -10.85
N PRO A 74 -8.22 3.85 -9.74
CA PRO A 74 -7.14 3.09 -9.09
C PRO A 74 -6.34 2.15 -10.01
N VAL A 75 -6.92 1.70 -11.12
CA VAL A 75 -6.30 0.74 -12.05
C VAL A 75 -5.96 1.34 -13.42
N SER A 76 -6.37 2.58 -13.69
CA SER A 76 -6.05 3.28 -14.94
C SER A 76 -4.56 3.58 -15.07
N ILE A 77 -4.05 3.53 -16.30
CA ILE A 77 -2.69 3.95 -16.63
C ILE A 77 -2.58 5.46 -16.39
N PRO A 78 -1.57 5.93 -15.64
CA PRO A 78 -1.46 7.34 -15.28
C PRO A 78 -0.97 8.16 -16.48
N VAL A 79 -1.50 9.38 -16.62
CA VAL A 79 -1.05 10.37 -17.59
C VAL A 79 -0.16 11.38 -16.88
N TYR A 80 1.09 11.49 -17.32
CA TYR A 80 2.08 12.37 -16.69
C TYR A 80 1.64 13.82 -16.68
N LYS A 81 1.81 14.48 -15.53
CA LYS A 81 1.49 15.88 -15.29
C LYS A 81 2.52 16.50 -14.36
N LYS A 82 3.32 17.44 -14.87
CA LYS A 82 4.46 18.03 -14.14
C LYS A 82 4.01 18.71 -12.84
N GLU A 83 2.82 19.27 -12.80
CA GLU A 83 2.23 19.92 -11.62
C GLU A 83 1.98 18.95 -10.45
N TYR A 84 1.99 17.64 -10.71
CA TYR A 84 1.79 16.58 -9.72
C TYR A 84 3.09 15.86 -9.36
N ASP A 85 4.19 16.10 -10.07
CA ASP A 85 5.46 15.40 -9.86
C ASP A 85 6.23 16.05 -8.70
N TYR A 86 6.15 15.41 -7.53
CA TYR A 86 6.89 15.84 -6.35
C TYR A 86 7.97 14.81 -6.01
N SER A 87 9.16 15.30 -5.62
CA SER A 87 10.03 14.48 -4.77
C SER A 87 9.42 14.32 -3.37
N ALA A 88 9.73 13.24 -2.65
CA ALA A 88 9.26 13.05 -1.27
C ALA A 88 9.52 14.28 -0.36
N ASN A 89 10.73 14.86 -0.43
CA ASN A 89 11.08 16.06 0.33
C ASN A 89 10.38 17.32 -0.20
N GLY A 90 10.16 17.40 -1.51
CA GLY A 90 9.37 18.48 -2.11
C GLY A 90 7.93 18.45 -1.63
N LEU A 91 7.31 17.27 -1.64
CA LEU A 91 5.96 17.06 -1.14
C LEU A 91 5.86 17.38 0.35
N GLN A 92 6.78 16.88 1.18
CA GLN A 92 6.82 17.17 2.62
C GLN A 92 6.81 18.69 2.90
N LYS A 93 7.57 19.46 2.12
CA LYS A 93 7.58 20.93 2.21
C LYS A 93 6.26 21.55 1.77
N ALA A 94 5.69 21.04 0.68
CA ALA A 94 4.44 21.54 0.10
C ALA A 94 3.18 21.14 0.89
N CYS A 95 3.25 20.13 1.76
CA CYS A 95 2.13 19.70 2.58
C CYS A 95 1.52 20.86 3.37
N ILE A 96 0.19 20.90 3.34
CA ILE A 96 -0.67 21.72 4.20
C ILE A 96 -1.02 20.89 5.44
N GLU A 97 -1.38 21.55 6.55
CA GLU A 97 -1.75 20.91 7.82
C GLU A 97 -0.81 19.73 8.16
N LYS A 98 0.31 20.02 8.83
CA LYS A 98 1.38 19.05 9.07
C LYS A 98 1.91 19.13 10.49
N GLY A 99 2.52 18.04 10.95
CA GLY A 99 3.03 17.94 12.32
C GLY A 99 4.06 16.84 12.50
N ASP A 100 4.51 16.71 13.74
CA ASP A 100 5.37 15.60 14.16
C ASP A 100 4.59 14.28 14.11
N ILE A 101 5.26 13.17 13.75
CA ILE A 101 4.61 11.87 13.63
C ILE A 101 3.88 11.43 14.92
N SER A 102 4.34 11.87 16.09
CA SER A 102 3.71 11.58 17.38
C SER A 102 2.32 12.20 17.53
N THR A 103 1.97 13.19 16.71
CA THR A 103 0.68 13.88 16.71
C THR A 103 -0.15 13.56 15.48
N ILE A 104 0.18 12.49 14.75
CA ILE A 104 -0.55 12.11 13.53
C ILE A 104 -2.05 11.95 13.85
N PRO A 105 -2.96 12.58 13.08
CA PRO A 105 -4.37 12.32 13.23
C PRO A 105 -4.67 10.90 12.76
N ASP A 106 -5.64 10.24 13.38
CA ASP A 106 -6.17 8.98 12.86
C ASP A 106 -7.11 9.24 11.67
N ASP A 107 -6.56 9.82 10.60
CA ASP A 107 -7.26 10.23 9.39
C ASP A 107 -6.60 9.58 8.17
N PRO A 108 -7.25 8.58 7.53
CA PRO A 108 -6.72 7.92 6.34
C PRO A 108 -6.48 8.87 5.16
N GLY A 109 -5.39 8.64 4.44
CA GLY A 109 -4.97 9.44 3.28
C GLY A 109 -4.03 10.59 3.63
N VAL A 110 -3.62 10.72 4.88
CA VAL A 110 -2.50 11.57 5.30
C VAL A 110 -1.18 11.00 4.77
N CYS A 111 -0.29 11.86 4.28
CA CYS A 111 1.05 11.44 3.89
C CYS A 111 1.97 11.43 5.12
N VAL A 112 2.79 10.39 5.26
CA VAL A 112 3.82 10.27 6.31
C VAL A 112 5.20 10.29 5.69
N PHE A 113 6.15 10.92 6.38
CA PHE A 113 7.46 11.24 5.82
C PHE A 113 8.60 10.93 6.78
N TYR A 114 9.72 10.54 6.22
CA TYR A 114 11.06 10.78 6.77
C TYR A 114 11.96 11.25 5.62
N ASN A 115 13.21 11.65 5.91
CA ASN A 115 14.06 12.26 4.87
C ASN A 115 14.19 11.38 3.62
N GLY A 116 13.75 11.91 2.48
CA GLY A 116 13.81 11.28 1.18
C GLY A 116 12.71 10.24 0.91
N HIS A 117 11.70 10.12 1.77
CA HIS A 117 10.69 9.07 1.64
C HIS A 117 9.29 9.50 2.09
N VAL A 118 8.27 8.95 1.42
CA VAL A 118 6.86 9.20 1.72
C VAL A 118 6.06 7.89 1.67
N GLY A 119 5.02 7.81 2.50
CA GLY A 119 3.99 6.77 2.48
C GLY A 119 2.61 7.37 2.73
N VAL A 120 1.58 6.55 2.57
CA VAL A 120 0.17 6.90 2.79
C VAL A 120 -0.31 6.22 4.06
N TYR A 121 -0.65 6.99 5.09
CA TYR A 121 -1.35 6.48 6.27
C TYR A 121 -2.76 6.07 5.88
N ILE A 122 -3.21 4.88 6.29
CA ILE A 122 -4.50 4.32 5.89
C ILE A 122 -5.48 4.12 7.06
N GLY A 123 -5.15 4.65 8.25
CA GLY A 123 -5.93 4.44 9.48
C GLY A 123 -5.36 3.33 10.36
N ASP A 124 -5.81 3.29 11.62
CA ASP A 124 -5.54 2.22 12.59
C ASP A 124 -4.04 1.89 12.78
N GLY A 125 -3.17 2.88 12.62
CA GLY A 125 -1.73 2.69 12.75
C GLY A 125 -1.05 2.02 11.55
N PHE A 126 -1.67 1.96 10.36
CA PHE A 126 -1.09 1.35 9.17
C PHE A 126 -0.68 2.35 8.09
N VAL A 127 0.36 2.00 7.34
CA VAL A 127 0.90 2.78 6.21
C VAL A 127 1.11 1.87 5.00
N ILE A 128 0.82 2.40 3.81
CA ILE A 128 1.24 1.82 2.53
C ILE A 128 2.35 2.70 1.92
N GLU A 129 3.42 2.08 1.44
CA GLU A 129 4.51 2.77 0.77
C GLU A 129 5.15 1.91 -0.32
N ALA A 130 5.78 2.56 -1.30
CA ALA A 130 6.68 1.91 -2.25
C ALA A 130 8.12 2.01 -1.70
N ARG A 131 8.70 0.88 -1.27
CA ARG A 131 9.86 0.87 -0.36
C ARG A 131 11.22 0.67 -1.01
N GLY A 132 11.26 0.24 -2.26
CA GLY A 132 12.50 -0.15 -2.94
C GLY A 132 12.34 -1.47 -3.67
N HIS A 133 13.25 -1.76 -4.61
CA HIS A 133 13.15 -2.89 -5.55
C HIS A 133 12.84 -4.24 -4.88
N LYS A 134 13.47 -4.51 -3.73
CA LYS A 134 13.29 -5.76 -2.97
C LYS A 134 11.86 -5.95 -2.41
N TYR A 135 11.13 -4.87 -2.18
CA TYR A 135 9.88 -4.88 -1.42
C TYR A 135 8.66 -4.54 -2.29
N GLY A 136 8.82 -3.62 -3.23
CA GLY A 136 7.69 -3.06 -3.97
C GLY A 136 6.81 -2.16 -3.11
N VAL A 137 5.52 -2.12 -3.44
CA VAL A 137 4.48 -1.46 -2.66
C VAL A 137 3.99 -2.42 -1.58
N GLU A 138 4.12 -2.04 -0.31
CA GLU A 138 3.73 -2.89 0.82
C GLU A 138 3.00 -2.11 1.90
N MET A 139 2.29 -2.84 2.76
CA MET A 139 1.60 -2.32 3.93
C MET A 139 2.26 -2.85 5.21
N HIS A 140 2.38 -2.00 6.22
CA HIS A 140 2.86 -2.36 7.55
C HIS A 140 2.38 -1.39 8.62
N LYS A 141 2.54 -1.76 9.90
CA LYS A 141 2.31 -0.82 11.01
C LYS A 141 3.24 0.39 10.87
N ILE A 142 2.75 1.57 11.24
CA ILE A 142 3.47 2.84 11.19
C ILE A 142 4.76 2.77 12.01
N SER A 143 4.75 2.03 13.13
CA SER A 143 5.91 1.81 14.00
C SER A 143 7.07 1.03 13.36
N VAL A 144 6.85 0.35 12.23
CA VAL A 144 7.89 -0.43 11.53
C VAL A 144 8.94 0.46 10.87
N ARG A 145 8.63 1.75 10.64
CA ARG A 145 9.49 2.67 9.88
C ARG A 145 9.74 3.96 10.64
N PRO A 146 10.88 4.62 10.41
CA PRO A 146 11.32 5.77 11.19
C PRO A 146 10.65 7.07 10.71
N TRP A 147 9.34 7.05 10.51
CA TRP A 147 8.56 8.24 10.17
C TRP A 147 8.82 9.37 11.18
N LYS A 148 8.83 10.61 10.69
CA LYS A 148 9.17 11.80 11.47
C LYS A 148 8.08 12.85 11.45
N THR A 149 7.41 13.01 10.32
CA THR A 149 6.36 14.01 10.17
C THR A 149 5.21 13.43 9.35
N TRP A 150 4.04 14.04 9.49
CA TRP A 150 2.88 13.80 8.64
C TRP A 150 2.42 15.12 8.00
N GLY A 151 1.64 15.04 6.93
CA GLY A 151 1.00 16.21 6.32
C GLY A 151 0.00 15.85 5.24
N TYR A 152 -0.96 16.73 4.99
CA TYR A 152 -1.93 16.55 3.90
C TYR A 152 -1.32 17.04 2.58
N HIS A 153 -1.53 16.26 1.52
CA HIS A 153 -1.09 16.64 0.18
C HIS A 153 -1.89 17.88 -0.30
N PRO A 154 -1.23 18.94 -0.81
CA PRO A 154 -1.89 20.22 -1.11
C PRO A 154 -2.98 20.14 -2.18
N LEU A 155 -2.90 19.14 -3.07
CA LEU A 155 -3.85 18.91 -4.16
C LEU A 155 -4.91 17.83 -3.87
N ILE A 156 -4.93 17.28 -2.65
CA ILE A 156 -5.87 16.23 -2.25
C ILE A 156 -6.80 16.80 -1.19
N THR A 157 -8.09 16.83 -1.50
CA THR A 157 -9.10 17.34 -0.59
C THR A 157 -9.31 16.37 0.57
N LYS A 158 -9.15 16.86 1.80
CA LYS A 158 -9.54 16.14 3.00
C LYS A 158 -11.05 15.94 3.01
N GLN A 159 -11.49 14.70 3.16
CA GLN A 159 -12.90 14.39 3.31
C GLN A 159 -13.24 14.43 4.80
N ALA A 160 -14.20 15.28 5.19
CA ALA A 160 -14.63 15.37 6.59
C ALA A 160 -15.32 14.07 7.02
N SER A 161 -14.99 13.58 8.21
CA SER A 161 -15.73 12.49 8.85
C SER A 161 -17.11 13.00 9.29
N THR A 162 -18.14 12.64 8.52
CA THR A 162 -19.54 12.80 8.91
C THR A 162 -19.94 11.79 10.00
N GLN A 163 -21.08 11.99 10.65
CA GLN A 163 -21.61 11.02 11.63
C GLN A 163 -21.91 9.64 10.99
N ASP A 164 -22.20 9.62 9.68
CA ASP A 164 -22.22 8.38 8.88
C ASP A 164 -20.81 7.80 8.72
N ASP A 165 -19.76 8.63 8.70
CA ASP A 165 -18.37 8.18 8.70
C ASP A 165 -17.92 7.59 10.04
N ALA A 166 -18.53 7.92 11.18
CA ALA A 166 -18.24 7.21 12.44
C ALA A 166 -18.71 5.74 12.40
N GLN A 167 -19.75 5.42 11.62
CA GLN A 167 -20.11 4.02 11.31
C GLN A 167 -19.37 3.49 10.07
N THR A 168 -19.03 4.33 9.09
CA THR A 168 -18.37 3.93 7.83
C THR A 168 -16.86 3.75 7.97
N VAL A 169 -16.22 4.38 8.96
CA VAL A 169 -14.84 4.14 9.43
C VAL A 169 -14.80 2.87 10.27
N LYS A 170 -15.84 2.60 11.08
CA LYS A 170 -16.04 1.30 11.76
C LYS A 170 -16.26 0.11 10.81
N MET A 171 -16.52 0.40 9.55
CA MET A 171 -16.89 -0.57 8.52
C MET A 171 -16.31 -0.12 7.18
N ILE A 172 -15.01 0.16 7.14
CA ILE A 172 -14.25 0.48 5.92
C ILE A 172 -14.89 -0.24 4.72
N LYS A 173 -15.70 0.48 3.94
CA LYS A 173 -16.23 0.05 2.63
C LYS A 173 -15.11 0.28 1.62
N ILE A 174 -13.95 -0.30 1.88
CA ILE A 174 -12.93 -0.58 0.89
C ILE A 174 -13.31 -1.95 0.39
N ASP A 175 -13.54 -2.07 -0.92
CA ASP A 175 -13.71 -3.36 -1.56
C ASP A 175 -12.33 -4.02 -1.63
N MET A 176 -11.81 -4.41 -0.47
CA MET A 176 -10.58 -5.18 -0.36
C MET A 176 -10.81 -6.47 -1.14
N PRO A 177 -9.86 -6.87 -1.99
CA PRO A 177 -10.06 -8.02 -2.85
C PRO A 177 -10.39 -9.24 -1.99
N VAL A 178 -11.44 -9.97 -2.39
CA VAL A 178 -11.74 -11.27 -1.78
C VAL A 178 -10.60 -12.19 -2.11
N LEU A 179 -9.76 -12.50 -1.12
CA LEU A 179 -8.67 -13.44 -1.30
C LEU A 179 -9.12 -14.85 -0.98
N LYS A 180 -8.68 -15.82 -1.78
CA LYS A 180 -8.93 -17.23 -1.51
C LYS A 180 -7.72 -18.07 -1.90
N LYS A 181 -7.65 -19.26 -1.33
CA LYS A 181 -6.63 -20.26 -1.65
C LYS A 181 -6.48 -20.46 -3.17
N GLY A 182 -5.25 -20.55 -3.62
CA GLY A 182 -4.89 -20.71 -5.03
C GLY A 182 -4.63 -19.40 -5.78
N MET A 183 -4.99 -18.24 -5.21
CA MET A 183 -4.57 -16.95 -5.76
C MET A 183 -3.05 -16.74 -5.60
N LYS A 184 -2.43 -16.05 -6.56
CA LYS A 184 -0.99 -15.76 -6.63
C LYS A 184 -0.76 -14.36 -7.18
N ASN A 185 0.42 -13.79 -6.93
CA ASN A 185 0.91 -12.51 -7.51
C ASN A 185 0.03 -11.29 -7.20
N ILE A 186 -0.61 -11.27 -6.02
CA ILE A 186 -1.39 -10.13 -5.54
C ILE A 186 -0.73 -9.65 -4.25
N GLY A 187 -0.30 -8.39 -4.14
CA GLY A 187 0.32 -7.90 -2.90
C GLY A 187 -0.60 -7.84 -1.70
N SER A 188 -1.92 -7.88 -1.92
CA SER A 188 -2.88 -8.14 -0.85
C SER A 188 -2.65 -9.51 -0.18
N ILE A 189 -2.14 -10.53 -0.89
CA ILE A 189 -1.78 -11.82 -0.27
C ILE A 189 -0.53 -11.66 0.59
N ILE A 190 0.48 -10.91 0.12
CA ILE A 190 1.65 -10.59 0.95
C ILE A 190 1.21 -9.82 2.19
N THR A 191 0.26 -8.90 2.03
CA THR A 191 -0.33 -8.14 3.14
C THR A 191 -1.04 -9.06 4.13
N LEU A 192 -1.88 -9.98 3.65
CA LEU A 192 -2.51 -11.02 4.47
C LEU A 192 -1.45 -11.85 5.22
N GLN A 193 -0.42 -12.34 4.53
CA GLN A 193 0.65 -13.15 5.12
C GLN A 193 1.41 -12.35 6.20
N ARG A 194 1.76 -11.09 5.93
CA ARG A 194 2.39 -10.18 6.91
C ARG A 194 1.52 -10.00 8.15
N LEU A 195 0.23 -9.72 7.99
CA LEU A 195 -0.70 -9.53 9.09
C LEU A 195 -0.81 -10.80 9.93
N LEU A 196 -1.07 -11.96 9.31
CA LEU A 196 -1.14 -13.24 9.99
C LEU A 196 0.15 -13.57 10.78
N ILE A 197 1.33 -13.36 10.19
CA ILE A 197 2.62 -13.54 10.88
C ILE A 197 2.73 -12.60 12.09
N SER A 198 2.38 -11.31 11.90
CA SER A 198 2.49 -10.30 12.96
C SER A 198 1.58 -10.57 14.15
N LEU A 199 0.42 -11.20 13.89
CA LEU A 199 -0.54 -11.65 14.89
C LEU A 199 -0.20 -13.03 15.48
N GLY A 200 0.94 -13.62 15.09
CA GLY A 200 1.43 -14.89 15.63
C GLY A 200 0.83 -16.15 14.98
N TYR A 201 0.03 -16.01 13.93
CA TYR A 201 -0.53 -17.14 13.21
C TYR A 201 0.50 -17.80 12.31
N LYS A 202 0.52 -19.13 12.35
CA LYS A 202 1.48 -19.98 11.62
C LYS A 202 0.74 -20.98 10.74
N GLY A 203 1.45 -21.46 9.72
CA GLY A 203 1.02 -22.54 8.84
C GLY A 203 0.99 -23.88 9.56
N LYS A 204 0.74 -24.94 8.78
CA LYS A 204 0.70 -26.31 9.31
C LYS A 204 2.04 -26.66 9.95
N ASN A 205 2.02 -27.56 10.94
CA ASN A 205 3.22 -28.02 11.64
C ASN A 205 4.07 -26.87 12.21
N ASN A 206 3.42 -25.77 12.64
CA ASN A 206 4.07 -24.60 13.21
C ASN A 206 5.04 -23.88 12.24
N GLN A 207 4.88 -24.09 10.93
CA GLN A 207 5.70 -23.44 9.90
C GLN A 207 5.38 -21.94 9.83
N ILE A 208 6.42 -21.12 9.76
CA ILE A 208 6.27 -19.67 9.52
C ILE A 208 5.76 -19.49 8.09
N LEU A 209 4.83 -18.56 7.87
CA LEU A 209 4.35 -18.26 6.53
C LEU A 209 5.46 -17.56 5.72
N GLU A 210 5.63 -17.98 4.48
CA GLU A 210 6.48 -17.28 3.53
C GLU A 210 5.73 -16.06 2.99
N LEU A 211 6.45 -14.96 2.76
CA LEU A 211 5.92 -13.74 2.12
C LEU A 211 6.05 -13.86 0.60
N ASP A 212 5.54 -14.95 0.05
CA ASP A 212 5.71 -15.34 -1.35
C ASP A 212 4.58 -14.82 -2.27
N GLY A 213 3.58 -14.13 -1.69
CA GLY A 213 2.42 -13.64 -2.42
C GLY A 213 1.54 -14.75 -3.01
N SER A 214 1.71 -15.98 -2.53
CA SER A 214 0.92 -17.14 -2.92
C SER A 214 0.01 -17.56 -1.76
N PHE A 215 -1.29 -17.64 -2.06
CA PHE A 215 -2.27 -18.12 -1.10
C PHE A 215 -2.28 -19.65 -1.10
N GLY A 216 -1.20 -20.23 -0.57
CA GLY A 216 -0.98 -21.67 -0.45
C GLY A 216 -1.64 -22.31 0.77
N GLY A 217 -1.36 -23.61 0.97
CA GLY A 217 -1.96 -24.39 2.06
C GLY A 217 -1.61 -23.89 3.46
N ASN A 218 -0.42 -23.31 3.64
CA ASN A 218 -0.01 -22.72 4.92
C ASN A 218 -0.74 -21.40 5.20
N THR A 219 -0.90 -20.53 4.20
CA THR A 219 -1.67 -19.29 4.32
C THR A 219 -3.14 -19.56 4.62
N ASP A 220 -3.76 -20.54 3.94
CA ASP A 220 -5.13 -21.01 4.20
C ASP A 220 -5.32 -21.56 5.62
N TYR A 221 -4.36 -22.36 6.10
CA TYR A 221 -4.40 -22.88 7.46
C TYR A 221 -4.32 -21.76 8.51
N ALA A 222 -3.35 -20.86 8.37
CA ALA A 222 -3.18 -19.72 9.27
C ALA A 222 -4.42 -18.80 9.27
N LEU A 223 -4.97 -18.53 8.09
CA LEU A 223 -6.18 -17.72 7.95
C LEU A 223 -7.37 -18.35 8.68
N ARG A 224 -7.61 -19.65 8.50
CA ARG A 224 -8.75 -20.32 9.13
C ARG A 224 -8.63 -20.31 10.65
N ASN A 225 -7.43 -20.50 11.19
CA ASN A 225 -7.17 -20.35 12.62
C ASN A 225 -7.45 -18.93 13.10
N PHE A 226 -7.05 -17.92 12.32
CA PHE A 226 -7.38 -16.53 12.60
C PHE A 226 -8.89 -16.29 12.64
N GLN A 227 -9.62 -16.72 11.60
CA GLN A 227 -11.07 -16.61 11.52
C GLN A 227 -11.74 -17.27 12.73
N GLN A 228 -11.30 -18.48 13.10
CA GLN A 228 -11.81 -19.20 14.26
C GLN A 228 -11.58 -18.43 15.56
N ASN A 229 -10.35 -17.96 15.79
CA ASN A 229 -9.99 -17.21 17.01
C ASN A 229 -10.73 -15.87 17.12
N LYS A 230 -11.11 -15.26 16.00
CA LYS A 230 -11.88 -14.01 15.95
C LYS A 230 -13.39 -14.21 15.89
N GLY A 231 -13.87 -15.46 15.95
CA GLY A 231 -15.31 -15.76 15.87
C GLY A 231 -15.94 -15.41 14.52
N LEU A 232 -15.13 -15.36 13.45
CA LEU A 232 -15.59 -15.13 12.08
C LEU A 232 -16.02 -16.44 11.42
N VAL A 233 -16.73 -16.33 10.29
CA VAL A 233 -17.00 -17.48 9.43
C VAL A 233 -15.68 -18.06 8.94
N VAL A 234 -15.44 -19.33 9.21
CA VAL A 234 -14.18 -20.03 8.85
C VAL A 234 -14.27 -20.58 7.43
N ASP A 235 -14.40 -19.69 6.46
CA ASP A 235 -14.56 -20.05 5.04
C ASP A 235 -13.23 -20.13 4.28
N GLY A 236 -12.11 -19.68 4.88
CA GLY A 236 -10.81 -19.58 4.21
C GLY A 236 -10.77 -18.54 3.10
N SER A 237 -11.71 -17.58 3.13
CA SER A 237 -11.77 -16.42 2.26
C SER A 237 -11.54 -15.14 3.05
N VAL A 238 -10.73 -14.25 2.50
CA VAL A 238 -10.48 -12.93 3.09
C VAL A 238 -11.44 -11.94 2.46
N GLY A 239 -12.69 -11.99 2.92
CA GLY A 239 -13.71 -11.00 2.61
C GLY A 239 -13.65 -9.79 3.56
N LYS A 240 -14.61 -8.88 3.42
CA LYS A 240 -14.68 -7.62 4.19
C LYS A 240 -14.53 -7.82 5.70
N ALA A 241 -15.26 -8.77 6.28
CA ALA A 241 -15.23 -9.04 7.72
C ALA A 241 -13.85 -9.51 8.19
N THR A 242 -13.23 -10.42 7.43
CA THR A 242 -11.87 -10.91 7.69
C THR A 242 -10.84 -9.79 7.60
N TRP A 243 -10.92 -8.96 6.56
CA TRP A 243 -10.02 -7.80 6.43
C TRP A 243 -10.15 -6.83 7.59
N SER A 244 -11.38 -6.52 7.99
CA SER A 244 -11.64 -5.61 9.11
C SER A 244 -11.01 -6.13 10.40
N ALA A 245 -11.19 -7.42 10.69
CA ALA A 245 -10.60 -8.04 11.88
C ALA A 245 -9.07 -8.14 11.82
N LEU A 246 -8.47 -8.32 10.64
CA LEU A 246 -7.02 -8.39 10.48
C LEU A 246 -6.34 -7.03 10.69
N LEU A 247 -7.05 -5.95 10.38
CA LEU A 247 -6.56 -4.58 10.45
C LEU A 247 -6.82 -3.91 11.80
N SER A 248 -7.76 -4.44 12.60
CA SER A 248 -8.13 -3.86 13.89
C SER A 248 -7.27 -4.33 15.09
N GLU A 249 -6.11 -4.93 14.83
CA GLU A 249 -5.23 -5.58 15.83
C GLU A 249 -3.79 -5.03 15.82
#